data_AF-A0A1Y6C107-F1
#
_entry.id   AF-A0A1Y6C107-F1
#
_cell.length_a   1.000
_cell.length_b   1.000
_cell.length_c   1.000
_cell.angle_alpha   90.00
_cell.angle_beta   90.00
_cell.angle_gamma   90.00
#
_symmetry.space_group_name_H-M   'P 1'
#
loop_
_entity.id
_entity.type
_entity.pdbx_description
1 polymer ?
#
loop_
_entity_poly.entity_id
_entity_poly.type
_entity_poly.pdbx_seq_one_letter_code
_entity_poly.pdbx_strand_id
1 'polypeptide(L)'
;MRLITEDYKHCVSVLKVNSLKLLSSSSFHQGLSAGSTDVNQYKMENLVEGLTYLYRVVANSYQLDSCNEGIRNFLQAGVRRFDADVAIVTRPVSQQRYEVLACVGDDEKFYVGQHLSLAGTLCERVINENETCVYSNLHNQGVHSLTMAYNNTPVGAYLGTVVKPANTEPAVVCFIRAQGLEERRVGLGEYDRAVYSDEDVAFLELLAEGVAFMTDQQLAQAQRKLTDQAMFALGSVKTLDEYLEQARLPEVFGVPARVVEVLERRIGRAPLSIGHIAEELNLSKRTLQRRLQQQDVSFADLRDQVRFHYSIDYLIKQHLSIDSISASLDFSDRTSFTNAFKRWTGLSPSTFRKLFRDYV
;
A
#
# COMPACT_ATOMS: atom_id res chain seq x y z
N MET A 1 -6.37 33.51 -11.90
CA MET A 1 -6.20 34.59 -10.88
C MET A 1 -7.25 35.70 -11.04
N ARG A 2 -8.55 35.37 -11.20
CA ARG A 2 -9.64 36.39 -11.18
C ARG A 2 -11.07 35.83 -11.00
N LEU A 3 -11.22 34.68 -10.34
CA LEU A 3 -12.54 34.13 -9.99
C LEU A 3 -12.69 33.78 -8.48
N ILE A 4 -11.67 34.09 -7.66
CA ILE A 4 -11.48 33.45 -6.34
C ILE A 4 -12.11 34.24 -5.16
N THR A 5 -12.82 35.35 -5.39
CA THR A 5 -13.31 36.19 -4.28
C THR A 5 -14.79 36.05 -3.94
N GLU A 6 -15.62 35.45 -4.80
CA GLU A 6 -16.99 34.99 -4.45
C GLU A 6 -17.05 33.50 -4.08
N ASP A 7 -15.91 32.81 -4.16
CA ASP A 7 -15.72 31.36 -3.96
C ASP A 7 -15.85 30.89 -2.50
N TYR A 8 -15.99 31.78 -1.51
CA TYR A 8 -15.85 31.40 -0.09
C TYR A 8 -17.00 30.52 0.44
N LYS A 9 -18.25 30.91 0.20
CA LYS A 9 -19.42 30.09 0.55
C LYS A 9 -19.55 28.89 -0.40
N HIS A 10 -19.07 29.02 -1.63
CA HIS A 10 -19.13 27.95 -2.62
C HIS A 10 -18.10 26.85 -2.32
N CYS A 11 -16.86 27.17 -1.96
CA CYS A 11 -15.83 26.21 -1.55
C CYS A 11 -16.25 25.41 -0.32
N VAL A 12 -16.76 26.05 0.73
CA VAL A 12 -17.23 25.31 1.94
C VAL A 12 -18.45 24.44 1.61
N SER A 13 -19.35 24.89 0.72
CA SER A 13 -20.45 24.07 0.23
C SER A 13 -19.98 22.91 -0.66
N VAL A 14 -18.93 23.12 -1.47
CA VAL A 14 -18.33 22.11 -2.35
C VAL A 14 -17.51 21.11 -1.54
N LEU A 15 -16.85 21.50 -0.45
CA LEU A 15 -16.17 20.61 0.49
C LEU A 15 -17.15 19.75 1.28
N LYS A 16 -18.32 20.29 1.65
CA LYS A 16 -19.43 19.51 2.25
C LYS A 16 -20.14 18.58 1.26
N VAL A 17 -20.10 18.89 -0.05
CA VAL A 17 -20.78 18.11 -1.11
C VAL A 17 -19.83 17.08 -1.76
N ASN A 18 -18.53 17.34 -1.78
CA ASN A 18 -17.52 16.45 -2.37
C ASN A 18 -16.75 15.71 -1.27
N SER A 19 -17.38 14.68 -0.72
CA SER A 19 -16.66 13.59 -0.05
C SER A 19 -15.53 13.10 -0.96
N LEU A 20 -14.38 12.70 -0.41
CA LEU A 20 -13.26 12.05 -1.12
C LEU A 20 -13.68 10.82 -1.94
N LYS A 21 -14.92 10.33 -1.79
CA LYS A 21 -15.60 9.41 -2.73
C LYS A 21 -15.54 9.86 -4.21
N LEU A 22 -15.47 11.16 -4.51
CA LEU A 22 -15.29 11.63 -5.89
C LEU A 22 -13.85 11.50 -6.40
N LEU A 23 -12.86 11.57 -5.51
CA LEU A 23 -11.44 11.46 -5.82
C LEU A 23 -10.96 9.99 -5.92
N SER A 24 -11.77 9.03 -5.46
CA SER A 24 -11.58 7.59 -5.68
C SER A 24 -12.15 7.06 -7.01
N SER A 25 -12.76 7.93 -7.84
CA SER A 25 -13.25 7.51 -9.15
C SER A 25 -12.07 7.27 -10.11
N SER A 26 -12.01 6.06 -10.69
CA SER A 26 -10.97 5.60 -11.63
C SER A 26 -10.59 6.60 -12.74
N SER A 27 -11.52 7.49 -13.10
CA SER A 27 -11.39 8.57 -14.06
C SER A 27 -10.47 9.73 -13.65
N PHE A 28 -10.22 9.96 -12.35
CA PHE A 28 -9.35 11.05 -11.88
C PHE A 28 -7.87 10.67 -11.77
N HIS A 29 -7.55 9.37 -11.75
CA HIS A 29 -6.18 8.87 -11.62
C HIS A 29 -5.28 9.09 -12.85
N GLN A 30 -5.86 9.45 -14.01
CA GLN A 30 -5.11 9.52 -15.28
C GLN A 30 -4.50 10.89 -15.60
N GLY A 31 -4.75 11.94 -14.80
CA GLY A 31 -4.46 13.32 -15.22
C GLY A 31 -3.40 14.10 -14.44
N LEU A 32 -2.95 13.65 -13.26
CA LEU A 32 -2.02 14.40 -12.42
C LEU A 32 -0.73 13.61 -12.24
N SER A 33 0.40 14.18 -12.69
CA SER A 33 1.74 13.61 -12.51
C SER A 33 2.00 13.29 -11.04
N ALA A 34 2.72 12.19 -10.76
CA ALA A 34 3.19 11.81 -9.43
C ALA A 34 4.02 12.94 -8.80
N GLY A 35 3.35 13.85 -8.09
CA GLY A 35 3.96 14.90 -7.30
C GLY A 35 4.45 14.33 -5.97
N SER A 36 5.41 15.02 -5.34
CA SER A 36 5.99 14.59 -4.06
C SER A 36 4.93 14.43 -2.97
N THR A 37 5.10 13.42 -2.11
CA THR A 37 4.37 13.23 -0.84
C THR A 37 5.12 13.82 0.35
N ASP A 38 6.18 14.62 0.12
CA ASP A 38 6.89 15.34 1.17
C ASP A 38 6.08 16.56 1.63
N VAL A 39 5.55 16.47 2.84
CA VAL A 39 4.75 17.52 3.49
C VAL A 39 5.48 18.87 3.59
N ASN A 40 6.81 18.89 3.53
CA ASN A 40 7.60 20.13 3.56
C ASN A 40 7.48 20.99 2.31
N GLN A 41 6.98 20.43 1.21
CA GLN A 41 6.85 21.14 -0.06
C GLN A 41 5.52 21.91 -0.17
N TYR A 42 4.71 21.90 0.90
CA TYR A 42 3.36 22.45 0.93
C TYR A 42 3.17 23.36 2.13
N LYS A 43 2.56 24.52 1.91
CA LYS A 43 2.12 25.42 2.97
C LYS A 43 0.76 24.96 3.46
N MET A 44 0.74 24.24 4.58
CA MET A 44 -0.51 23.69 5.11
C MET A 44 -1.50 24.77 5.52
N GLU A 45 -1.07 25.99 5.88
CA GLU A 45 -2.00 27.11 6.13
C GLU A 45 -2.85 27.48 4.90
N ASN A 46 -2.40 27.14 3.68
CA ASN A 46 -3.15 27.35 2.45
C ASN A 46 -4.05 26.13 2.16
N LEU A 47 -5.37 26.34 2.20
CA LEU A 47 -6.36 25.28 2.00
C LEU A 47 -6.18 24.52 0.67
N VAL A 48 -5.85 25.21 -0.43
CA VAL A 48 -5.69 24.57 -1.75
C VAL A 48 -4.44 23.69 -1.78
N GLU A 49 -3.33 24.15 -1.19
CA GLU A 49 -2.10 23.35 -1.09
C GLU A 49 -2.29 22.14 -0.18
N GLY A 50 -2.97 22.32 0.97
CA GLY A 50 -3.30 21.24 1.88
C GLY A 50 -4.16 20.15 1.21
N LEU A 51 -5.23 20.55 0.52
CA LEU A 51 -6.09 19.60 -0.21
C LEU A 51 -5.34 18.88 -1.34
N THR A 52 -4.47 19.61 -2.05
CA THR A 52 -3.60 19.03 -3.09
C THR A 52 -2.68 17.96 -2.50
N TYR A 53 -2.13 18.20 -1.32
CA TYR A 53 -1.31 17.23 -0.61
C TYR A 53 -2.12 15.99 -0.21
N LEU A 54 -3.28 16.15 0.44
CA LEU A 54 -4.14 15.03 0.85
C LEU A 54 -4.46 14.12 -0.35
N TYR A 55 -4.83 14.73 -1.49
CA TYR A 55 -5.09 13.98 -2.72
C TYR A 55 -3.86 13.22 -3.23
N ARG A 56 -2.67 13.84 -3.21
CA ARG A 56 -1.42 13.18 -3.65
C ARG A 56 -1.06 12.00 -2.77
N VAL A 57 -1.33 12.05 -1.46
CA VAL A 57 -1.15 10.88 -0.58
C VAL A 57 -2.03 9.72 -1.02
N VAL A 58 -3.32 9.97 -1.31
CA VAL A 58 -4.23 8.92 -1.81
C VAL A 58 -3.81 8.42 -3.19
N ALA A 59 -3.46 9.32 -4.11
CA ALA A 59 -3.11 8.98 -5.48
C ALA A 59 -1.84 8.13 -5.57
N ASN A 60 -0.89 8.31 -4.64
CA ASN A 60 0.35 7.54 -4.58
C ASN A 60 0.30 6.38 -3.56
N SER A 61 -0.88 6.02 -3.05
CA SER A 61 -1.01 5.01 -1.98
C SER A 61 -0.47 3.62 -2.34
N TYR A 62 -0.32 3.31 -3.63
CA TYR A 62 0.26 2.06 -4.13
C TYR A 62 1.80 2.05 -4.16
N GLN A 63 2.45 3.22 -4.06
CA GLN A 63 3.90 3.37 -4.04
C GLN A 63 4.48 3.49 -2.63
N LEU A 64 3.63 3.71 -1.62
CA LEU A 64 4.05 3.83 -0.22
C LEU A 64 4.61 2.49 0.27
N ASP A 65 5.62 2.54 1.13
CA ASP A 65 6.25 1.36 1.71
C ASP A 65 5.24 0.60 2.61
N SER A 66 4.28 1.33 3.21
CA SER A 66 3.17 0.73 3.95
C SER A 66 1.92 1.62 4.01
N CYS A 67 0.74 1.04 4.21
CA CYS A 67 -0.49 1.82 4.45
C CYS A 67 -0.39 2.70 5.72
N ASN A 68 0.37 2.26 6.73
CA ASN A 68 0.63 3.06 7.93
C ASN A 68 1.40 4.34 7.61
N GLU A 69 2.30 4.31 6.62
CA GLU A 69 2.99 5.51 6.12
C GLU A 69 1.99 6.52 5.55
N GLY A 70 1.01 6.04 4.79
CA GLY A 70 -0.06 6.91 4.26
C GLY A 70 -0.88 7.55 5.36
N ILE A 71 -1.29 6.79 6.38
CA ILE A 71 -1.98 7.34 7.56
C ILE A 71 -1.10 8.38 8.26
N ARG A 72 0.20 8.12 8.46
CA ARG A 72 1.14 9.09 9.03
C ARG A 72 1.26 10.35 8.19
N ASN A 73 1.24 10.26 6.87
CA ASN A 73 1.29 11.43 5.97
C ASN A 73 0.05 12.33 6.16
N PHE A 74 -1.14 11.75 6.35
CA PHE A 74 -2.35 12.51 6.73
C PHE A 74 -2.16 13.20 8.08
N LEU A 75 -1.70 12.47 9.10
CA LEU A 75 -1.47 13.05 10.43
C LEU A 75 -0.44 14.19 10.40
N GLN A 76 0.65 14.05 9.66
CA GLN A 76 1.66 15.11 9.51
C GLN A 76 1.08 16.39 8.88
N ALA A 77 0.17 16.27 7.90
CA ALA A 77 -0.52 17.43 7.34
C ALA A 77 -1.40 18.13 8.39
N GLY A 78 -2.18 17.36 9.16
CA GLY A 78 -3.01 17.92 10.22
C GLY A 78 -2.18 18.56 11.35
N VAL A 79 -1.08 17.95 11.76
CA VAL A 79 -0.13 18.51 12.75
C VAL A 79 0.30 19.93 12.34
N ARG A 80 0.67 20.12 11.07
CA ARG A 80 1.06 21.42 10.55
C ARG A 80 -0.10 22.39 10.40
N ARG A 81 -1.23 21.93 9.84
CA ARG A 81 -2.41 22.78 9.59
C ARG A 81 -2.98 23.36 10.88
N PHE A 82 -3.01 22.55 11.93
CA PHE A 82 -3.69 22.87 13.19
C PHE A 82 -2.73 23.36 14.28
N ASP A 83 -1.44 23.49 14.00
CA ASP A 83 -0.41 23.82 15.00
C ASP A 83 -0.49 22.86 16.22
N ALA A 84 -0.67 21.57 15.93
CA ALA A 84 -0.78 20.53 16.97
C ALA A 84 0.60 19.95 17.29
N ASP A 85 0.81 19.53 18.53
CA ASP A 85 2.05 18.87 18.96
C ASP A 85 1.95 17.35 18.80
N VAL A 86 0.73 16.81 18.87
CA VAL A 86 0.45 15.39 18.80
C VAL A 86 -0.75 15.14 17.89
N ALA A 87 -0.66 14.12 17.04
CA ALA A 87 -1.78 13.59 16.29
C ALA A 87 -1.87 12.07 16.48
N ILE A 88 -3.09 11.56 16.67
CA ILE A 88 -3.32 10.16 16.99
C ILE A 88 -4.57 9.66 16.25
N VAL A 89 -4.49 8.45 15.71
CA VAL A 89 -5.66 7.66 15.29
C VAL A 89 -5.85 6.54 16.29
N THR A 90 -7.04 6.46 16.88
CA THR A 90 -7.36 5.49 17.91
C THR A 90 -8.62 4.72 17.54
N ARG A 91 -8.63 3.39 17.70
CA ARG A 91 -9.85 2.57 17.59
C ARG A 91 -10.30 1.99 18.93
N PRO A 92 -11.61 1.82 19.18
CA PRO A 92 -12.07 1.17 20.39
C PRO A 92 -11.64 -0.30 20.39
N VAL A 93 -11.20 -0.79 21.55
CA VAL A 93 -10.95 -2.22 21.81
C VAL A 93 -11.95 -2.76 22.84
N SER A 94 -12.45 -1.88 23.70
CA SER A 94 -13.53 -2.14 24.64
C SER A 94 -14.27 -0.85 24.97
N GLN A 95 -15.35 -0.93 25.77
CA GLN A 95 -16.11 0.24 26.23
C GLN A 95 -15.29 1.28 27.01
N GLN A 96 -14.06 0.95 27.42
CA GLN A 96 -13.24 1.81 28.29
C GLN A 96 -11.82 2.02 27.74
N ARG A 97 -11.44 1.38 26.63
CA ARG A 97 -10.08 1.43 26.10
C ARG A 97 -10.02 1.58 24.59
N TYR A 98 -9.07 2.37 24.16
CA TYR A 98 -8.67 2.53 22.77
C TYR A 98 -7.28 1.96 22.54
N GLU A 99 -7.04 1.48 21.31
CA GLU A 99 -5.70 1.19 20.80
C GLU A 99 -5.28 2.28 19.82
N VAL A 100 -4.04 2.73 19.95
CA VAL A 100 -3.39 3.66 19.01
C VAL A 100 -3.02 2.92 17.73
N LEU A 101 -3.65 3.27 16.61
CA LEU A 101 -3.36 2.72 15.29
C LEU A 101 -2.22 3.45 14.59
N ALA A 102 -2.14 4.76 14.78
CA ALA A 102 -1.11 5.61 14.23
C ALA A 102 -0.93 6.84 15.11
N CYS A 103 0.29 7.35 15.19
CA CYS A 103 0.62 8.59 15.88
C CYS A 103 1.73 9.35 15.15
N VAL A 104 1.75 10.67 15.34
CA VAL A 104 2.81 11.59 14.92
C VAL A 104 3.00 12.64 16.01
N GLY A 105 4.25 12.95 16.36
CA GLY A 105 4.58 13.99 17.34
C GLY A 105 5.43 13.44 18.49
N ASP A 106 4.90 13.50 19.71
CA ASP A 106 5.55 13.05 20.95
C ASP A 106 5.61 11.50 21.03
N ASP A 107 6.65 10.93 20.41
CA ASP A 107 6.89 9.49 20.34
C ASP A 107 7.23 8.85 21.72
N GLU A 108 7.61 9.66 22.73
CA GLU A 108 7.79 9.13 24.11
C GLU A 108 6.45 8.81 24.76
N LYS A 109 5.41 9.57 24.43
CA LYS A 109 4.08 9.42 25.02
C LYS A 109 3.15 8.54 24.22
N PHE A 110 3.28 8.52 22.89
CA PHE A 110 2.35 7.82 22.01
C PHE A 110 3.07 6.90 21.03
N TYR A 111 2.68 5.62 21.02
CA TYR A 111 3.21 4.63 20.07
C TYR A 111 2.11 3.69 19.57
N VAL A 112 2.31 3.12 18.38
CA VAL A 112 1.36 2.20 17.75
C VAL A 112 1.19 0.93 18.60
N GLY A 113 -0.05 0.49 18.81
CA GLY A 113 -0.41 -0.65 19.66
C GLY A 113 -0.59 -0.30 21.15
N GLN A 114 -0.29 0.94 21.54
CA GLN A 114 -0.53 1.42 22.90
C GLN A 114 -2.02 1.44 23.21
N HIS A 115 -2.38 1.03 24.43
CA HIS A 115 -3.75 1.10 24.91
C HIS A 115 -3.95 2.34 25.81
N LEU A 116 -4.95 3.16 25.50
CA LEU A 116 -5.30 4.38 26.21
C LEU A 116 -6.70 4.24 26.84
N SER A 117 -6.93 4.95 27.95
CA SER A 117 -8.27 5.05 28.55
C SER A 117 -9.20 5.87 27.66
N LEU A 118 -10.44 5.41 27.49
CA LEU A 118 -11.50 6.19 26.84
C LEU A 118 -12.21 7.13 27.81
N ALA A 119 -12.52 6.63 28.99
CA ALA A 119 -13.44 7.30 29.89
C ALA A 119 -12.94 8.69 30.27
N GLY A 120 -13.82 9.68 30.12
CA GLY A 120 -13.54 11.09 30.42
C GLY A 120 -12.65 11.79 29.40
N THR A 121 -12.37 11.18 28.24
CA THR A 121 -11.57 11.79 27.17
C THR A 121 -12.43 12.51 26.14
N LEU A 122 -11.84 13.43 25.37
CA LEU A 122 -12.54 14.08 24.25
C LEU A 122 -12.77 13.10 23.09
N CYS A 123 -12.01 12.01 22.99
CA CYS A 123 -12.26 10.93 22.05
C CYS A 123 -13.58 10.20 22.37
N GLU A 124 -13.93 10.06 23.65
CA GLU A 124 -15.21 9.49 24.09
C GLU A 124 -16.38 10.34 23.60
N ARG A 125 -16.23 11.66 23.67
CA ARG A 125 -17.25 12.58 23.18
C ARG A 125 -17.41 12.48 21.66
N VAL A 126 -16.30 12.54 20.92
CA VAL A 126 -16.30 12.42 19.46
C VAL A 126 -17.00 11.15 19.00
N ILE A 127 -16.74 10.01 19.65
CA ILE A 127 -17.38 8.74 19.25
C ILE A 127 -18.86 8.68 19.66
N ASN A 128 -19.22 9.16 20.86
CA ASN A 128 -20.58 9.08 21.38
C ASN A 128 -21.53 10.04 20.66
N GLU A 129 -21.07 11.25 20.39
CA GLU A 129 -21.83 12.26 19.64
C GLU A 129 -21.75 11.99 18.13
N ASN A 130 -20.73 11.25 17.69
CA ASN A 130 -20.46 10.98 16.28
C ASN A 130 -20.36 12.28 15.44
N GLU A 131 -19.71 13.29 16.02
CA GLU A 131 -19.53 14.63 15.48
C GLU A 131 -18.08 15.10 15.59
N THR A 132 -17.72 16.09 14.79
CA THR A 132 -16.41 16.74 14.85
C THR A 132 -16.36 17.68 16.06
N CYS A 133 -15.49 17.40 17.03
CA CYS A 133 -15.31 18.23 18.21
C CYS A 133 -14.06 19.11 18.09
N VAL A 134 -14.22 20.41 18.33
CA VAL A 134 -13.13 21.40 18.24
C VAL A 134 -13.14 22.31 19.46
N TYR A 135 -11.99 22.39 20.13
CA TYR A 135 -11.77 23.19 21.33
C TYR A 135 -10.45 23.96 21.19
N SER A 136 -10.53 25.28 21.00
CA SER A 136 -9.36 26.15 20.82
C SER A 136 -8.62 26.47 22.13
N ASN A 137 -9.36 26.51 23.25
CA ASN A 137 -8.81 26.80 24.57
C ASN A 137 -9.59 26.07 25.68
N LEU A 138 -9.03 24.95 26.15
CA LEU A 138 -9.65 24.12 27.20
C LEU A 138 -9.44 24.66 28.62
N HIS A 139 -8.56 25.66 28.81
CA HIS A 139 -8.26 26.25 30.12
C HIS A 139 -9.49 26.92 30.77
N ASN A 140 -10.38 27.49 29.95
CA ASN A 140 -11.53 28.28 30.43
C ASN A 140 -12.85 27.49 30.55
N GLN A 141 -12.87 26.19 30.21
CA GLN A 141 -14.13 25.43 30.10
C GLN A 141 -14.40 24.45 31.27
N GLY A 142 -13.63 24.51 32.35
CA GLY A 142 -13.92 23.72 33.57
C GLY A 142 -13.82 22.21 33.39
N VAL A 143 -13.09 21.73 32.38
CA VAL A 143 -12.87 20.29 32.14
C VAL A 143 -11.81 19.76 33.13
N HIS A 144 -12.18 19.69 34.41
CA HIS A 144 -11.31 19.25 35.51
C HIS A 144 -10.91 17.75 35.44
N SER A 145 -11.34 17.00 34.42
CA SER A 145 -11.22 15.53 34.32
C SER A 145 -10.23 15.01 33.27
N LEU A 146 -9.51 15.87 32.53
CA LEU A 146 -8.58 15.43 31.47
C LEU A 146 -7.13 15.22 31.94
N THR A 147 -6.81 15.50 33.20
CA THR A 147 -5.42 15.55 33.69
C THR A 147 -4.67 14.22 33.60
N MET A 148 -5.40 13.10 33.53
CA MET A 148 -4.83 11.75 33.31
C MET A 148 -5.17 11.16 31.93
N ALA A 149 -5.91 11.89 31.09
CA ALA A 149 -6.20 11.50 29.71
C ALA A 149 -4.95 11.69 28.83
N TYR A 150 -4.87 10.97 27.71
CA TYR A 150 -3.80 11.12 26.72
C TYR A 150 -2.38 10.97 27.31
N ASN A 151 -2.18 9.94 28.14
CA ASN A 151 -0.89 9.65 28.77
C ASN A 151 -0.29 10.86 29.54
N ASN A 152 -1.14 11.54 30.31
CA ASN A 152 -0.79 12.77 31.05
C ASN A 152 -0.27 13.90 30.16
N THR A 153 -0.73 13.96 28.90
CA THR A 153 -0.46 15.09 28.01
C THR A 153 -1.42 16.22 28.36
N PRO A 154 -0.92 17.39 28.78
CA PRO A 154 -1.79 18.50 29.15
C PRO A 154 -2.44 19.07 27.88
N VAL A 155 -3.75 18.97 27.75
CA VAL A 155 -4.47 19.35 26.52
C VAL A 155 -4.83 20.84 26.56
N GLY A 156 -4.14 21.66 25.77
CA GLY A 156 -4.44 23.09 25.62
C GLY A 156 -5.50 23.37 24.55
N ALA A 157 -5.40 22.68 23.41
CA ALA A 157 -6.40 22.68 22.34
C ALA A 157 -6.60 21.26 21.78
N TYR A 158 -7.78 21.00 21.23
CA TYR A 158 -8.17 19.70 20.70
C TYR A 158 -8.99 19.86 19.42
N LEU A 159 -8.67 19.08 18.40
CA LEU A 159 -9.58 18.80 17.30
C LEU A 159 -9.70 17.29 17.15
N GLY A 160 -10.90 16.78 16.96
CA GLY A 160 -11.08 15.36 16.68
C GLY A 160 -12.37 15.08 15.94
N THR A 161 -12.33 14.06 15.09
CA THR A 161 -13.50 13.60 14.33
C THR A 161 -13.48 12.09 14.18
N VAL A 162 -14.63 11.53 13.82
CA VAL A 162 -14.79 10.10 13.61
C VAL A 162 -14.24 9.71 12.24
N VAL A 163 -13.35 8.72 12.24
CA VAL A 163 -12.91 8.01 11.04
C VAL A 163 -13.86 6.84 10.82
N LYS A 164 -14.47 6.75 9.63
CA LYS A 164 -15.47 5.71 9.30
C LYS A 164 -14.98 4.81 8.16
N PRO A 165 -14.07 3.84 8.41
CA PRO A 165 -13.71 2.85 7.42
C PRO A 165 -14.92 1.99 7.05
N ALA A 166 -14.96 1.47 5.83
CA ALA A 166 -16.06 0.63 5.36
C ALA A 166 -16.06 -0.77 5.98
N ASN A 167 -14.89 -1.27 6.39
CA ASN A 167 -14.72 -2.67 6.80
C ASN A 167 -14.23 -2.87 8.24
N THR A 168 -14.10 -1.80 9.03
CA THR A 168 -13.69 -1.87 10.45
C THR A 168 -14.59 -1.02 11.33
N GLU A 169 -14.46 -1.21 12.65
CA GLU A 169 -15.12 -0.31 13.61
C GLU A 169 -14.66 1.14 13.43
N PRO A 170 -15.52 2.13 13.77
CA PRO A 170 -15.15 3.53 13.69
C PRO A 170 -13.96 3.83 14.60
N ALA A 171 -13.04 4.63 14.08
CA ALA A 171 -11.91 5.15 14.84
C ALA A 171 -12.12 6.64 15.10
N VAL A 172 -11.24 7.22 15.90
CA VAL A 172 -11.17 8.67 16.13
C VAL A 172 -9.79 9.11 15.67
N VAL A 173 -9.75 10.14 14.83
CA VAL A 173 -8.52 10.90 14.59
C VAL A 173 -8.58 12.17 15.42
N CYS A 174 -7.53 12.46 16.16
CA CYS A 174 -7.45 13.68 16.97
C CYS A 174 -6.08 14.34 16.91
N PHE A 175 -6.09 15.64 17.16
CA PHE A 175 -4.96 16.55 17.14
C PHE A 175 -4.97 17.33 18.46
N ILE A 176 -3.85 17.33 19.16
CA ILE A 176 -3.69 17.91 20.49
C ILE A 176 -2.55 18.92 20.44
N ARG A 177 -2.84 20.14 20.89
CA ARG A 177 -1.82 21.13 21.24
C ARG A 177 -1.61 21.09 22.75
N ALA A 178 -0.39 20.84 23.19
CA ALA A 178 -0.05 20.68 24.60
C ALA A 178 0.03 22.03 25.33
N GLN A 179 -0.45 22.06 26.58
CA GLN A 179 -0.35 23.22 27.46
C GLN A 179 1.10 23.42 27.94
N GLY A 180 1.54 24.68 28.10
CA GLY A 180 2.87 25.00 28.65
C GLY A 180 4.00 25.12 27.63
N LEU A 181 3.81 24.65 26.39
CA LEU A 181 4.64 25.08 25.25
C LEU A 181 4.33 26.52 24.82
N GLU A 182 3.42 27.18 25.54
CA GLU A 182 3.00 28.54 25.23
C GLU A 182 4.10 29.56 25.46
N GLU A 183 4.79 29.44 26.60
CA GLU A 183 5.87 30.33 27.03
C GLU A 183 7.08 30.28 26.09
N ARG A 184 7.35 29.14 25.44
CA ARG A 184 8.41 28.99 24.42
C ARG A 184 8.11 29.73 23.12
N ARG A 185 6.84 30.05 22.84
CA ARG A 185 6.40 30.75 21.61
C ARG A 185 6.24 32.27 21.81
N VAL A 186 6.42 32.79 23.03
CA VAL A 186 6.23 34.22 23.42
C VAL A 186 7.28 35.18 22.83
N GLY A 187 8.26 34.70 22.06
CA GLY A 187 9.22 35.55 21.34
C GLY A 187 8.67 36.22 20.06
N LEU A 188 7.47 35.86 19.61
CA LEU A 188 6.82 36.39 18.42
C LEU A 188 5.44 36.93 18.83
N GLY A 189 5.28 38.25 18.74
CA GLY A 189 4.16 38.97 19.33
C GLY A 189 2.76 38.54 18.87
N GLU A 190 1.82 38.97 19.71
CA GLU A 190 0.35 38.98 19.60
C GLU A 190 -0.44 37.87 20.33
N TYR A 191 -1.28 38.37 21.24
CA TYR A 191 -2.37 37.71 21.93
C TYR A 191 -3.45 37.29 20.92
N ASP A 192 -3.69 35.97 20.80
CA ASP A 192 -5.00 35.27 20.79
C ASP A 192 -4.83 33.91 20.05
N ARG A 193 -4.76 32.82 20.81
CA ARG A 193 -4.30 31.50 20.34
C ARG A 193 -5.39 30.77 19.55
N ALA A 194 -5.37 30.98 18.24
CA ALA A 194 -5.99 30.16 17.18
C ALA A 194 -7.44 29.71 17.45
N VAL A 195 -8.38 30.58 17.15
CA VAL A 195 -9.76 30.15 16.86
C VAL A 195 -9.72 29.34 15.56
N TYR A 196 -9.97 28.03 15.64
CA TYR A 196 -10.10 27.19 14.46
C TYR A 196 -11.33 27.63 13.64
N SER A 197 -11.14 27.76 12.34
CA SER A 197 -12.15 28.19 11.38
C SER A 197 -13.01 27.03 10.87
N ASP A 198 -14.11 27.33 10.19
CA ASP A 198 -14.90 26.30 9.50
C ASP A 198 -14.09 25.55 8.42
N GLU A 199 -13.05 26.17 7.86
CA GLU A 199 -12.13 25.52 6.94
C GLU A 199 -11.27 24.45 7.62
N ASP A 200 -10.87 24.68 8.88
CA ASP A 200 -10.12 23.71 9.68
C ASP A 200 -10.96 22.46 9.94
N VAL A 201 -12.24 22.66 10.27
CA VAL A 201 -13.21 21.58 10.47
C VAL A 201 -13.40 20.77 9.18
N ALA A 202 -13.62 21.44 8.05
CA ALA A 202 -13.77 20.77 6.76
C ALA A 202 -12.50 20.01 6.34
N PHE A 203 -11.32 20.60 6.59
CA PHE A 203 -10.05 19.93 6.33
C PHE A 203 -9.86 18.69 7.21
N LEU A 204 -10.23 18.76 8.49
CA LEU A 204 -10.18 17.64 9.43
C LEU A 204 -11.09 16.47 8.99
N GLU A 205 -12.30 16.78 8.54
CA GLU A 205 -13.26 15.78 8.05
C GLU A 205 -12.74 15.08 6.79
N LEU A 206 -12.18 15.84 5.83
CA LEU A 206 -11.55 15.25 4.65
C LEU A 206 -10.31 14.42 4.99
N LEU A 207 -9.48 14.89 5.92
CA LEU A 207 -8.35 14.13 6.42
C LEU A 207 -8.82 12.79 7.01
N ALA A 208 -9.90 12.79 7.79
CA ALA A 208 -10.47 11.58 8.37
C ALA A 208 -11.00 10.60 7.32
N GLU A 209 -11.62 11.08 6.24
CA GLU A 209 -12.01 10.23 5.10
C GLU A 209 -10.78 9.60 4.42
N GLY A 210 -9.69 10.35 4.27
CA GLY A 210 -8.42 9.83 3.75
C GLY A 210 -7.82 8.74 4.65
N VAL A 211 -7.83 8.96 5.97
CA VAL A 211 -7.40 7.95 6.96
C VAL A 211 -8.28 6.69 6.90
N ALA A 212 -9.60 6.84 6.73
CA ALA A 212 -10.51 5.72 6.57
C ALA A 212 -10.17 4.88 5.33
N PHE A 213 -9.94 5.55 4.19
CA PHE A 213 -9.52 4.89 2.94
C PHE A 213 -8.22 4.09 3.12
N MET A 214 -7.20 4.68 3.75
CA MET A 214 -5.93 3.98 3.99
C MET A 214 -6.09 2.78 4.93
N THR A 215 -6.98 2.89 5.93
CA THR A 215 -7.30 1.81 6.87
C THR A 215 -7.96 0.63 6.15
N ASP A 216 -8.93 0.88 5.28
CA ASP A 216 -9.57 -0.15 4.45
C ASP A 216 -8.58 -0.83 3.51
N GLN A 217 -7.67 -0.06 2.90
CA GLN A 217 -6.63 -0.60 2.03
C GLN A 217 -5.69 -1.54 2.78
N GLN A 218 -5.30 -1.18 4.02
CA GLN A 218 -4.47 -2.00 4.88
C GLN A 218 -5.13 -3.34 5.22
N LEU A 219 -6.42 -3.32 5.58
CA LEU A 219 -7.17 -4.54 5.88
C LEU A 219 -7.28 -5.44 4.65
N ALA A 220 -7.59 -4.88 3.48
CA ALA A 220 -7.67 -5.63 2.23
C ALA A 220 -6.33 -6.29 1.86
N GLN A 221 -5.20 -5.62 2.11
CA GLN A 221 -3.87 -6.19 1.92
C GLN A 221 -3.59 -7.34 2.91
N ALA A 222 -3.93 -7.17 4.19
CA ALA A 222 -3.75 -8.21 5.20
C ALA A 222 -4.59 -9.47 4.90
N GLN A 223 -5.85 -9.28 4.49
CA GLN A 223 -6.75 -10.39 4.10
C GLN A 223 -6.25 -11.16 2.88
N ARG A 224 -5.64 -10.48 1.90
CA ARG A 224 -5.01 -11.14 0.75
C ARG A 224 -3.83 -12.00 1.20
N LYS A 225 -2.95 -11.46 2.06
CA LYS A 225 -1.82 -12.21 2.62
C LYS A 225 -2.29 -13.45 3.39
N LEU A 226 -3.32 -13.32 4.22
CA LEU A 226 -3.90 -14.46 4.95
C LEU A 226 -4.53 -15.48 4.02
N THR A 227 -5.24 -15.04 2.97
CA THR A 227 -5.80 -15.94 1.95
C THR A 227 -4.69 -16.70 1.23
N ASP A 228 -3.62 -16.02 0.82
CA ASP A 228 -2.49 -16.64 0.14
C ASP A 228 -1.81 -17.66 1.08
N GLN A 229 -1.57 -17.31 2.35
CA GLN A 229 -1.04 -18.21 3.38
C GLN A 229 -1.94 -19.44 3.63
N ALA A 230 -3.26 -19.23 3.72
CA ALA A 230 -4.21 -20.32 3.89
C ALA A 230 -4.29 -21.22 2.65
N MET A 231 -4.16 -20.65 1.44
CA MET A 231 -4.07 -21.42 0.20
C MET A 231 -2.86 -22.35 0.17
N PHE A 232 -1.72 -21.91 0.72
CA PHE A 232 -0.54 -22.77 0.89
C PHE A 232 -0.73 -23.83 1.98
N ALA A 233 -1.32 -23.47 3.13
CA ALA A 233 -1.54 -24.38 4.25
C ALA A 233 -2.54 -25.51 3.94
N LEU A 234 -3.53 -25.26 3.07
CA LEU A 234 -4.55 -26.23 2.66
C LEU A 234 -4.11 -27.14 1.51
N GLY A 235 -2.84 -27.09 1.06
CA GLY A 235 -2.30 -27.99 0.04
C GLY A 235 -2.87 -27.80 -1.37
N SER A 236 -3.58 -26.69 -1.62
CA SER A 236 -4.18 -26.39 -2.94
C SER A 236 -3.16 -25.82 -3.93
N VAL A 237 -2.03 -25.35 -3.45
CA VAL A 237 -0.90 -24.81 -4.24
C VAL A 237 0.39 -25.33 -3.63
N LYS A 238 1.32 -25.81 -4.47
CA LYS A 238 2.63 -26.27 -4.02
C LYS A 238 3.46 -25.11 -3.46
N THR A 239 4.34 -25.39 -2.53
CA THR A 239 5.34 -24.43 -2.04
C THR A 239 6.33 -24.06 -3.15
N LEU A 240 7.08 -22.97 -2.97
CA LEU A 240 8.09 -22.56 -3.94
C LEU A 240 9.17 -23.64 -4.13
N ASP A 241 9.64 -24.24 -3.03
CA ASP A 241 10.65 -25.29 -3.07
C ASP A 241 10.17 -26.52 -3.86
N GLU A 242 8.90 -26.91 -3.70
CA GLU A 242 8.31 -27.99 -4.50
C GLU A 242 8.23 -27.66 -5.99
N TYR A 243 7.95 -26.40 -6.34
CA TYR A 243 7.98 -25.98 -7.75
C TYR A 243 9.41 -25.92 -8.29
N LEU A 244 10.39 -25.50 -7.49
CA LEU A 244 11.81 -25.49 -7.88
C LEU A 244 12.34 -26.92 -8.09
N GLU A 245 11.99 -27.85 -7.21
CA GLU A 245 12.30 -29.27 -7.38
C GLU A 245 11.63 -29.85 -8.64
N GLN A 246 10.36 -29.52 -8.89
CA GLN A 246 9.67 -29.95 -10.12
C GLN A 246 10.31 -29.35 -11.39
N ALA A 247 10.83 -28.13 -11.29
CA ALA A 247 11.46 -27.43 -12.41
C ALA A 247 12.96 -27.75 -12.56
N ARG A 248 13.51 -28.67 -11.75
CA ARG A 248 14.88 -29.13 -11.89
C ARG A 248 15.08 -29.79 -13.25
N LEU A 249 16.17 -29.42 -13.93
CA LEU A 249 16.51 -30.01 -15.22
C LEU A 249 16.83 -31.50 -15.06
N PRO A 250 16.42 -32.34 -16.03
CA PRO A 250 16.59 -33.78 -15.92
C PRO A 250 18.07 -34.17 -16.03
N GLU A 251 18.48 -35.15 -15.23
CA GLU A 251 19.81 -35.77 -15.36
C GLU A 251 19.78 -36.77 -16.51
N VAL A 252 20.11 -36.28 -17.70
CA VAL A 252 20.18 -37.07 -18.93
C VAL A 252 21.62 -37.20 -19.42
N PHE A 253 21.91 -38.23 -20.22
CA PHE A 253 23.25 -38.51 -20.73
C PHE A 253 23.29 -38.59 -22.26
N GLY A 254 24.47 -38.36 -22.84
CA GLY A 254 24.67 -38.48 -24.28
C GLY A 254 24.00 -37.35 -25.07
N VAL A 255 23.16 -37.70 -26.04
CA VAL A 255 22.59 -36.72 -27.00
C VAL A 255 21.54 -35.82 -26.34
N PRO A 256 20.58 -36.30 -25.54
CA PRO A 256 19.70 -35.45 -24.74
C PRO A 256 20.43 -34.44 -23.86
N ALA A 257 21.54 -34.84 -23.21
CA ALA A 257 22.35 -33.94 -22.37
C ALA A 257 22.90 -32.76 -23.18
N ARG A 258 23.46 -33.06 -24.35
CA ARG A 258 23.95 -32.03 -25.28
C ARG A 258 22.81 -31.14 -25.80
N VAL A 259 21.60 -31.66 -25.95
CA VAL A 259 20.41 -30.87 -26.31
C VAL A 259 20.05 -29.90 -25.19
N VAL A 260 19.99 -30.36 -23.94
CA VAL A 260 19.73 -29.51 -22.78
C VAL A 260 20.78 -28.40 -22.67
N GLU A 261 22.06 -28.75 -22.77
CA GLU A 261 23.17 -27.77 -22.71
C GLU A 261 23.02 -26.67 -23.79
N VAL A 262 22.71 -27.06 -25.04
CA VAL A 262 22.49 -26.09 -26.12
C VAL A 262 21.24 -25.23 -25.87
N LEU A 263 20.15 -25.82 -25.35
CA LEU A 263 18.94 -25.08 -24.99
C LEU A 263 19.22 -24.05 -23.88
N GLU A 264 19.95 -24.42 -22.83
CA GLU A 264 20.37 -23.53 -21.73
C GLU A 264 21.22 -22.36 -22.24
N ARG A 265 22.16 -22.60 -23.16
CA ARG A 265 22.98 -21.51 -23.72
C ARG A 265 22.19 -20.53 -24.57
N ARG A 266 21.11 -21.00 -25.21
CA ARG A 266 20.30 -20.22 -26.15
C ARG A 266 19.12 -19.51 -25.53
N ILE A 267 18.62 -19.97 -24.38
CA ILE A 267 17.42 -19.39 -23.77
C ILE A 267 17.63 -17.89 -23.50
N GLY A 268 16.64 -17.07 -23.86
CA GLY A 268 16.73 -15.60 -23.81
C GLY A 268 17.60 -14.95 -24.88
N ARG A 269 18.25 -15.71 -25.78
CA ARG A 269 19.23 -15.18 -26.75
C ARG A 269 18.97 -15.58 -28.19
N ALA A 270 18.46 -16.78 -28.43
CA ALA A 270 18.28 -17.33 -29.77
C ALA A 270 17.06 -18.28 -29.84
N PRO A 271 16.52 -18.54 -31.04
CA PRO A 271 15.40 -19.46 -31.21
C PRO A 271 15.73 -20.89 -30.76
N LEU A 272 14.74 -21.57 -30.16
CA LEU A 272 14.84 -22.89 -29.55
C LEU A 272 14.18 -24.00 -30.40
N SER A 273 14.05 -23.77 -31.72
CA SER A 273 13.47 -24.77 -32.61
C SER A 273 14.43 -25.93 -32.86
N ILE A 274 13.89 -27.13 -33.08
CA ILE A 274 14.69 -28.35 -33.28
C ILE A 274 15.70 -28.23 -34.43
N GLY A 275 15.43 -27.39 -35.44
CA GLY A 275 16.36 -27.14 -36.54
C GLY A 275 17.64 -26.50 -36.06
N HIS A 276 17.52 -25.40 -35.34
CA HIS A 276 18.68 -24.67 -34.84
C HIS A 276 19.49 -25.50 -33.84
N ILE A 277 18.83 -26.29 -32.98
CA ILE A 277 19.51 -27.17 -32.03
C ILE A 277 20.25 -28.30 -32.77
N ALA A 278 19.64 -28.88 -33.81
CA ALA A 278 20.29 -29.91 -34.62
C ALA A 278 21.52 -29.35 -35.36
N GLU A 279 21.42 -28.16 -35.93
CA GLU A 279 22.53 -27.46 -36.60
C GLU A 279 23.70 -27.21 -35.65
N GLU A 280 23.47 -26.70 -34.44
CA GLU A 280 24.53 -26.46 -33.46
C GLU A 280 25.19 -27.77 -32.98
N LEU A 281 24.44 -28.86 -32.98
CA LEU A 281 24.96 -30.19 -32.66
C LEU A 281 25.64 -30.89 -33.84
N ASN A 282 25.70 -30.26 -35.03
CA ASN A 282 26.16 -30.84 -36.30
C ASN A 282 25.39 -32.10 -36.70
N LEU A 283 24.06 -32.08 -36.51
CA LEU A 283 23.15 -33.18 -36.83
C LEU A 283 22.03 -32.71 -37.75
N SER A 284 21.48 -33.63 -38.56
CA SER A 284 20.19 -33.38 -39.22
C SER A 284 19.04 -33.47 -38.20
N LYS A 285 17.93 -32.77 -38.43
CA LYS A 285 16.69 -32.87 -37.61
C LYS A 285 16.26 -34.33 -37.42
N ARG A 286 16.27 -35.12 -38.50
CA ARG A 286 15.91 -36.55 -38.49
C ARG A 286 16.86 -37.38 -37.62
N THR A 287 18.15 -37.11 -37.70
CA THR A 287 19.16 -37.81 -36.88
C THR A 287 18.99 -37.47 -35.42
N LEU A 288 18.76 -36.19 -35.09
CA LEU A 288 18.52 -35.76 -33.72
C LEU A 288 17.26 -36.42 -33.14
N GLN A 289 16.13 -36.34 -33.84
CA GLN A 289 14.89 -36.98 -33.42
C GLN A 289 15.04 -38.49 -33.22
N ARG A 290 15.69 -39.18 -34.16
CA ARG A 290 15.94 -40.63 -34.03
C ARG A 290 16.79 -40.95 -32.80
N ARG A 291 17.84 -40.17 -32.52
CA ARG A 291 18.72 -40.39 -31.35
C ARG A 291 18.03 -40.10 -30.02
N LEU A 292 17.15 -39.10 -29.98
CA LEU A 292 16.32 -38.83 -28.81
C LEU A 292 15.30 -39.95 -28.57
N GLN A 293 14.63 -40.41 -29.64
CA GLN A 293 13.67 -41.50 -29.58
C GLN A 293 14.30 -42.84 -29.17
N GLN A 294 15.55 -43.11 -29.57
CA GLN A 294 16.30 -44.29 -29.12
C GLN A 294 16.56 -44.32 -27.61
N GLN A 295 16.39 -43.19 -26.93
CA GLN A 295 16.52 -43.07 -25.48
C GLN A 295 15.17 -42.75 -24.81
N ASP A 296 14.05 -42.93 -25.53
CA ASP A 296 12.68 -42.63 -25.07
C ASP A 296 12.48 -41.18 -24.60
N VAL A 297 13.25 -40.24 -25.17
CA VAL A 297 13.16 -38.80 -24.86
C VAL A 297 12.57 -38.03 -26.04
N SER A 298 11.68 -37.09 -25.75
CA SER A 298 11.13 -36.15 -26.74
C SER A 298 11.86 -34.82 -26.69
N PHE A 299 12.15 -34.24 -27.86
CA PHE A 299 12.68 -32.87 -27.95
C PHE A 299 11.72 -31.84 -27.34
N ALA A 300 10.40 -32.03 -27.54
CA ALA A 300 9.39 -31.12 -27.02
C ALA A 300 9.40 -31.10 -25.48
N ASP A 301 9.56 -32.27 -24.86
CA ASP A 301 9.57 -32.39 -23.40
C ASP A 301 10.84 -31.78 -22.80
N LEU A 302 12.01 -32.04 -23.39
CA LEU A 302 13.26 -31.38 -22.97
C LEU A 302 13.16 -29.86 -23.08
N ARG A 303 12.61 -29.35 -24.19
CA ARG A 303 12.44 -27.92 -24.40
C ARG A 303 11.46 -27.31 -23.40
N ASP A 304 10.33 -27.98 -23.13
CA ASP A 304 9.35 -27.51 -22.16
C ASP A 304 9.90 -27.53 -20.74
N GLN A 305 10.71 -28.53 -20.36
CA GLN A 305 11.39 -28.59 -19.06
C GLN A 305 12.40 -27.44 -18.90
N VAL A 306 13.23 -27.19 -19.90
CA VAL A 306 14.17 -26.04 -19.88
C VAL A 306 13.39 -24.73 -19.80
N ARG A 307 12.34 -24.56 -20.60
CA ARG A 307 11.49 -23.37 -20.53
C ARG A 307 10.85 -23.20 -19.15
N PHE A 308 10.37 -24.29 -18.55
CA PHE A 308 9.76 -24.24 -17.23
C PHE A 308 10.78 -23.81 -16.16
N HIS A 309 11.97 -24.42 -16.15
CA HIS A 309 13.08 -24.06 -15.26
C HIS A 309 13.36 -22.55 -15.25
N TYR A 310 13.65 -21.97 -16.42
CA TYR A 310 13.96 -20.55 -16.51
C TYR A 310 12.73 -19.65 -16.33
N SER A 311 11.52 -20.14 -16.60
CA SER A 311 10.31 -19.34 -16.38
C SER A 311 10.08 -19.01 -14.91
N ILE A 312 10.41 -19.93 -13.99
CA ILE A 312 10.32 -19.66 -12.54
C ILE A 312 11.30 -18.56 -12.16
N ASP A 313 12.56 -18.67 -12.59
CA ASP A 313 13.60 -17.67 -12.31
C ASP A 313 13.22 -16.27 -12.84
N TYR A 314 12.75 -16.19 -14.09
CA TYR A 314 12.34 -14.93 -14.70
C TYR A 314 11.09 -14.33 -14.02
N LEU A 315 10.18 -15.18 -13.52
CA LEU A 315 8.98 -14.72 -12.82
C LEU A 315 9.26 -14.26 -11.39
N ILE A 316 10.31 -14.75 -10.73
CA ILE A 316 10.63 -14.39 -9.35
C ILE A 316 11.70 -13.29 -9.32
N LYS A 317 12.85 -13.50 -9.95
CA LYS A 317 14.05 -12.66 -9.74
C LYS A 317 14.14 -11.42 -10.62
N GLN A 318 13.42 -11.36 -11.75
CA GLN A 318 13.59 -10.30 -12.74
C GLN A 318 12.32 -9.45 -12.91
N HIS A 319 12.43 -8.13 -13.01
CA HIS A 319 11.28 -7.23 -13.28
C HIS A 319 10.83 -7.25 -14.75
N LEU A 320 10.78 -8.43 -15.38
CA LEU A 320 10.35 -8.58 -16.77
C LEU A 320 8.81 -8.59 -16.88
N SER A 321 8.29 -7.99 -17.94
CA SER A 321 6.88 -8.14 -18.30
C SER A 321 6.59 -9.59 -18.72
N ILE A 322 5.33 -10.04 -18.59
CA ILE A 322 4.95 -11.41 -19.03
C ILE A 322 5.18 -11.59 -20.54
N ASP A 323 4.98 -10.52 -21.32
CA ASP A 323 5.26 -10.49 -22.76
C ASP A 323 6.76 -10.66 -23.05
N SER A 324 7.63 -9.96 -22.31
CA SER A 324 9.09 -10.11 -22.43
C SER A 324 9.57 -11.51 -22.02
N ILE A 325 8.98 -12.11 -20.99
CA ILE A 325 9.28 -13.49 -20.57
C ILE A 325 8.87 -14.47 -21.67
N SER A 326 7.68 -14.30 -22.24
CA SER A 326 7.19 -15.14 -23.34
C SER A 326 8.17 -15.13 -24.53
N ALA A 327 8.59 -13.94 -24.95
CA ALA A 327 9.57 -13.78 -26.01
C ALA A 327 10.93 -14.40 -25.66
N SER A 328 11.42 -14.20 -24.43
CA SER A 328 12.72 -14.73 -23.97
C SER A 328 12.74 -16.26 -23.91
N LEU A 329 11.58 -16.89 -23.67
CA LEU A 329 11.42 -18.35 -23.65
C LEU A 329 11.08 -18.92 -25.05
N ASP A 330 11.08 -18.10 -26.09
CA ASP A 330 10.81 -18.48 -27.49
C ASP A 330 9.37 -19.02 -27.71
N PHE A 331 8.38 -18.42 -27.03
CA PHE A 331 6.97 -18.62 -27.33
C PHE A 331 6.49 -17.63 -28.41
N SER A 332 5.47 -18.03 -29.17
CA SER A 332 4.90 -17.20 -30.24
C SER A 332 4.18 -15.97 -29.70
N ASP A 333 3.51 -16.11 -28.56
CA ASP A 333 2.79 -15.02 -27.89
C ASP A 333 2.63 -15.28 -26.39
N ARG A 334 2.17 -14.26 -25.68
CA ARG A 334 1.88 -14.32 -24.24
C ARG A 334 0.85 -15.39 -23.87
N THR A 335 -0.15 -15.61 -24.71
CA THR A 335 -1.23 -16.58 -24.46
C THR A 335 -0.68 -18.01 -24.44
N SER A 336 0.21 -18.33 -25.36
CA SER A 336 0.88 -19.62 -25.50
C SER A 336 1.76 -19.91 -24.29
N PHE A 337 2.55 -18.93 -23.85
CA PHE A 337 3.31 -19.04 -22.61
C PHE A 337 2.39 -19.23 -21.40
N THR A 338 1.32 -18.44 -21.29
CA THR A 338 0.38 -18.51 -20.17
C THR A 338 -0.29 -19.89 -20.06
N ASN A 339 -0.69 -20.47 -21.19
CA ASN A 339 -1.29 -21.80 -21.23
C ASN A 339 -0.29 -22.90 -20.88
N ALA A 340 0.94 -22.81 -21.39
CA ALA A 340 2.01 -23.74 -21.05
C ALA A 340 2.33 -23.68 -19.55
N PHE A 341 2.49 -22.48 -19.00
CA PHE A 341 2.81 -22.27 -17.59
C PHE A 341 1.69 -22.74 -16.65
N LYS A 342 0.43 -22.48 -17.01
CA LYS A 342 -0.73 -23.03 -16.29
C LYS A 342 -0.75 -24.55 -16.31
N ARG A 343 -0.42 -25.18 -17.44
CA ARG A 343 -0.35 -26.64 -17.55
C ARG A 343 0.76 -27.21 -16.63
N TRP A 344 1.88 -26.52 -16.48
CA TRP A 344 2.99 -26.97 -15.63
C TRP A 344 2.73 -26.78 -14.14
N THR A 345 2.09 -25.66 -13.76
CA THR A 345 2.00 -25.23 -12.35
C THR A 345 0.60 -25.26 -11.74
N GLY A 346 -0.44 -25.34 -12.57
CA GLY A 346 -1.83 -25.10 -12.18
C GLY A 346 -2.20 -23.62 -12.06
N LEU A 347 -1.22 -22.70 -12.15
CA LEU A 347 -1.39 -21.27 -11.89
C LEU A 347 -1.08 -20.40 -13.11
N SER A 348 -1.70 -19.23 -13.19
CA SER A 348 -1.30 -18.24 -14.20
C SER A 348 0.08 -17.63 -13.83
N PRO A 349 0.92 -17.23 -14.81
CA PRO A 349 2.18 -16.56 -14.53
C PRO A 349 2.06 -15.34 -13.61
N SER A 350 0.99 -14.54 -13.78
CA SER A 350 0.72 -13.37 -12.94
C SER A 350 0.38 -13.75 -11.51
N THR A 351 -0.44 -14.81 -11.33
CA THR A 351 -0.79 -15.35 -10.01
C THR A 351 0.46 -15.91 -9.32
N PHE A 352 1.23 -16.71 -10.03
CA PHE A 352 2.48 -17.29 -9.52
C PHE A 352 3.47 -16.21 -9.09
N ARG A 353 3.66 -15.17 -9.91
CA ARG A 353 4.51 -14.03 -9.56
C ARG A 353 4.05 -13.35 -8.27
N LYS A 354 2.77 -13.03 -8.14
CA LYS A 354 2.23 -12.38 -6.94
C LYS A 354 2.41 -13.25 -5.69
N LEU A 355 2.18 -14.55 -5.82
CA LEU A 355 2.27 -15.50 -4.72
C LEU A 355 3.69 -15.73 -4.21
N PHE A 356 4.71 -15.65 -5.06
CA PHE A 356 6.08 -16.03 -4.69
C PHE A 356 7.12 -14.91 -4.76
N ARG A 357 6.82 -13.78 -5.41
CA ARG A 357 7.73 -12.61 -5.45
C ARG A 357 7.56 -11.71 -4.24
N ASP A 358 6.33 -11.48 -3.79
CA ASP A 358 6.05 -10.58 -2.66
C ASP A 358 6.44 -11.20 -1.29
N TYR A 359 7.06 -12.39 -1.31
CA TYR A 359 7.47 -13.20 -0.14
C TYR A 359 8.98 -13.45 -0.04
N VAL A 360 9.76 -13.10 -1.07
CA VAL A 360 11.25 -13.11 -1.07
C VAL A 360 11.73 -11.68 -0.99
#